data_AF-A0A0P9U4X4-F1
#
_entry.id   AF-A0A0P9U4X4-F1
#
_cell.length_a   1.000
_cell.length_b   1.000
_cell.length_c   1.000
_cell.angle_alpha   90.00
_cell.angle_beta   90.00
_cell.angle_gamma   90.00
#
_symmetry.space_group_name_H-M   'P 1'
#
loop_
_entity.id
_entity.type
_entity.pdbx_description
1 polymer ?
#
loop_
_entity_poly.entity_id
_entity_poly.type
_entity_poly.pdbx_seq_one_letter_code
_entity_poly.pdbx_strand_id
1 'polypeptide(L)'
;MGLIVAGFCLLSVQDTWPGHLVLMPVLGTFAVIAAARNDSLLTCNPLFQWTGKLSYSLYLWHWPVVVWMNYAGLLNETRTVLPGIGIAVILGLISSRLIEQSASANQPDPRRRFTTLGTLVVLVFMGGALVSATQGVVSPLRPISVSDRAHFIQEYVDRQHNLYEPYWLKCDAFSALTQRGQSGIDEACTRKQGPGGVFLWGDSHAQALSLGLRTLLTRNTPFYQVASASCLPGLSDHAGRTSATSKACDYSNRTAVQSIERLRPDIVVIAQKDGHDKTDWQRIATRLKGFGVKHIVLIGPVPSWNPSLPSVIVNRHWGLSESHIRDPALDQSVMLVDQATRTLAASAGIRFVSLIDKLCIADACLVRMEDSRSLLQIDSGHLSVEGSLYVVRNYVLPQLVNE
;
A
#
# COMPACT_ATOMS: atom_id res chain seq x y z
N MET A 1 23.88 14.95 -20.94
CA MET A 1 24.22 13.58 -20.51
C MET A 1 24.68 13.48 -19.06
N GLY A 2 25.70 14.25 -18.62
CA GLY A 2 26.19 14.18 -17.22
C GLY A 2 25.10 14.31 -16.15
N LEU A 3 24.14 15.25 -16.33
CA LEU A 3 22.97 15.40 -15.45
C LEU A 3 22.01 14.20 -15.45
N ILE A 4 21.88 13.50 -16.58
CA ILE A 4 21.02 12.31 -16.70
C ILE A 4 21.67 11.13 -15.95
N VAL A 5 22.97 10.92 -16.15
CA VAL A 5 23.73 9.86 -15.46
C VAL A 5 23.81 10.14 -13.96
N ALA A 6 24.06 11.40 -13.58
CA ALA A 6 24.02 11.81 -12.17
C ALA A 6 22.63 11.58 -11.56
N GLY A 7 21.56 11.91 -12.30
CA GLY A 7 20.19 11.59 -11.89
C GLY A 7 20.01 10.09 -11.63
N PHE A 8 20.45 9.23 -12.55
CA PHE A 8 20.37 7.77 -12.39
C PHE A 8 21.13 7.25 -11.17
N CYS A 9 22.32 7.79 -10.87
CA CYS A 9 23.14 7.33 -9.75
C CYS A 9 22.73 7.94 -8.39
N LEU A 10 22.16 9.14 -8.38
CA LEU A 10 21.86 9.88 -7.16
C LEU A 10 20.41 9.72 -6.70
N LEU A 11 19.49 9.42 -7.62
CA LEU A 11 18.08 9.18 -7.26
C LEU A 11 17.94 7.82 -6.58
N SER A 12 17.41 7.85 -5.37
CA SER A 12 17.08 6.67 -4.59
C SER A 12 15.58 6.45 -4.53
N VAL A 13 15.17 5.20 -4.30
CA VAL A 13 13.77 4.82 -4.03
C VAL A 13 13.22 5.53 -2.78
N GLN A 14 14.11 6.03 -1.91
CA GLN A 14 13.75 6.72 -0.67
C GLN A 14 13.46 8.22 -0.87
N ASP A 15 13.79 8.77 -2.03
CA ASP A 15 13.53 10.19 -2.33
C ASP A 15 12.04 10.41 -2.62
N THR A 16 11.51 11.56 -2.17
CA THR A 16 10.13 11.93 -2.43
C THR A 16 9.89 12.11 -3.93
N TRP A 17 9.02 11.28 -4.51
CA TRP A 17 8.67 11.33 -5.92
C TRP A 17 7.20 11.72 -6.12
N PRO A 18 6.89 12.67 -7.03
CA PRO A 18 7.79 13.54 -7.78
C PRO A 18 8.35 14.68 -6.89
N GLY A 19 9.62 15.05 -7.08
CA GLY A 19 10.29 16.12 -6.32
C GLY A 19 11.21 17.00 -7.17
N HIS A 20 11.86 17.99 -6.57
CA HIS A 20 12.79 18.89 -7.28
C HIS A 20 13.96 18.16 -7.96
N LEU A 21 14.32 16.96 -7.49
CA LEU A 21 15.38 16.14 -8.08
C LEU A 21 15.07 15.70 -9.52
N VAL A 22 13.79 15.71 -9.94
CA VAL A 22 13.39 15.45 -11.34
C VAL A 22 13.94 16.51 -12.29
N LEU A 23 14.28 17.72 -11.80
CA LEU A 23 14.89 18.76 -12.63
C LEU A 23 16.23 18.31 -13.23
N MET A 24 17.00 17.45 -12.56
CA MET A 24 18.27 16.95 -13.11
C MET A 24 18.10 16.19 -14.43
N PRO A 25 17.35 15.07 -14.48
CA PRO A 25 17.14 14.37 -15.75
C PRO A 25 16.37 15.21 -16.77
N VAL A 26 15.47 16.10 -16.34
CA VAL A 26 14.71 16.99 -17.25
C VAL A 26 15.63 18.00 -17.94
N LEU A 27 16.42 18.76 -17.17
CA LEU A 27 17.38 19.73 -17.72
C LEU A 27 18.46 19.02 -18.53
N GLY A 28 18.88 17.83 -18.09
CA GLY A 28 19.80 16.98 -18.82
C GLY A 28 19.27 16.58 -20.20
N THR A 29 17.99 16.22 -20.28
CA THR A 29 17.31 15.86 -21.54
C THR A 29 17.09 17.10 -22.41
N PHE A 30 16.65 18.21 -21.83
CA PHE A 30 16.52 19.51 -22.50
C PHE A 30 17.84 19.92 -23.16
N ALA A 31 18.95 19.86 -22.44
CA ALA A 31 20.27 20.22 -22.97
C ALA A 31 20.70 19.30 -24.13
N VAL A 32 20.35 18.01 -24.09
CA VAL A 32 20.62 17.07 -25.20
C VAL A 32 19.82 17.42 -26.44
N ILE A 33 18.53 17.73 -26.28
CA ILE A 33 17.65 18.14 -27.39
C ILE A 33 18.10 19.49 -27.96
N ALA A 34 18.38 20.47 -27.11
CA ALA A 34 18.80 21.82 -27.50
C ALA A 34 20.17 21.83 -28.20
N ALA A 35 21.08 20.93 -27.82
CA ALA A 35 22.37 20.81 -28.48
C ALA A 35 22.28 20.26 -29.92
N ALA A 36 21.19 19.56 -30.27
CA ALA A 36 20.88 19.07 -31.62
C ALA A 36 22.06 18.39 -32.35
N ARG A 37 22.91 17.67 -31.61
CA ARG A 37 24.13 17.05 -32.16
C ARG A 37 23.80 15.75 -32.89
N ASN A 38 24.06 15.74 -34.19
CA ASN A 38 23.82 14.58 -35.08
C ASN A 38 25.06 13.65 -35.22
N ASP A 39 26.17 13.99 -34.56
CA ASP A 39 27.48 13.35 -34.65
C ASP A 39 27.86 12.54 -33.40
N SER A 40 26.93 12.34 -32.47
CA SER A 40 27.20 11.71 -31.18
C SER A 40 27.06 10.18 -31.24
N LEU A 41 28.15 9.47 -30.96
CA LEU A 41 28.20 7.99 -30.94
C LEU A 41 27.17 7.35 -29.98
N LEU A 42 26.83 8.03 -28.89
CA LEU A 42 25.87 7.53 -27.89
C LEU A 42 24.41 7.73 -28.33
N THR A 43 24.08 8.91 -28.86
CA THR A 43 22.68 9.25 -29.16
C THR A 43 22.27 8.89 -30.59
N CYS A 44 23.21 8.80 -31.52
CA CYS A 44 22.95 8.52 -32.93
C CYS A 44 23.07 7.03 -33.29
N ASN A 45 23.31 6.14 -32.32
CA ASN A 45 23.30 4.70 -32.56
C ASN A 45 21.90 4.25 -33.04
N PRO A 46 21.81 3.42 -34.10
CA PRO A 46 20.56 2.91 -34.63
C PRO A 46 19.63 2.30 -33.57
N LEU A 47 20.19 1.61 -32.56
CA LEU A 47 19.42 1.01 -31.48
C LEU A 47 18.74 2.08 -30.61
N PHE A 48 19.48 3.08 -30.14
CA PHE A 48 18.94 4.16 -29.30
C PHE A 48 17.89 4.98 -30.06
N GLN A 49 18.13 5.25 -31.34
CA GLN A 49 17.17 5.94 -32.20
C GLN A 49 15.90 5.10 -32.44
N TRP A 50 16.06 3.79 -32.66
CA TRP A 50 14.93 2.88 -32.80
C TRP A 50 14.10 2.80 -31.51
N THR A 51 14.75 2.65 -30.35
CA THR A 51 14.05 2.66 -29.05
C THR A 51 13.36 4.00 -28.77
N GLY A 52 14.00 5.12 -29.14
CA GLY A 52 13.43 6.45 -28.98
C GLY A 52 12.15 6.62 -29.81
N LYS A 53 12.17 6.18 -31.07
CA LYS A 53 10.99 6.20 -31.96
C LYS A 53 9.86 5.29 -31.47
N LEU A 54 10.18 4.19 -30.79
CA LEU A 54 9.18 3.28 -30.23
C LEU A 54 8.63 3.75 -28.87
N SER A 55 9.36 4.61 -28.15
CA SER A 55 9.12 4.92 -26.74
C SER A 55 7.70 5.39 -26.43
N TYR A 56 7.12 6.24 -27.27
CA TYR A 56 5.77 6.76 -27.09
C TYR A 56 4.71 5.66 -27.25
N SER A 57 4.78 4.89 -28.33
CA SER A 57 3.86 3.78 -28.57
C SER A 57 4.00 2.70 -27.49
N LEU A 58 5.21 2.38 -27.05
CA LEU A 58 5.43 1.46 -25.93
C LEU A 58 4.86 2.01 -24.62
N TYR A 59 5.03 3.31 -24.35
CA TYR A 59 4.45 3.98 -23.19
C TYR A 59 2.92 3.84 -23.16
N LEU A 60 2.25 3.96 -24.31
CA LEU A 60 0.80 3.78 -24.39
C LEU A 60 0.34 2.34 -24.07
N TRP A 61 1.08 1.33 -24.53
CA TRP A 61 0.63 -0.06 -24.46
C TRP A 61 1.11 -0.85 -23.25
N HIS A 62 2.24 -0.47 -22.64
CA HIS A 62 2.72 -1.21 -21.46
C HIS A 62 1.74 -1.12 -20.28
N TRP A 63 1.13 0.05 -20.03
CA TRP A 63 0.17 0.20 -18.94
C TRP A 63 -1.09 -0.66 -19.09
N PRO A 64 -1.81 -0.66 -20.23
CA PRO A 64 -2.93 -1.57 -20.46
C PRO A 64 -2.59 -3.05 -20.22
N VAL A 65 -1.41 -3.49 -20.68
CA VAL A 65 -0.95 -4.87 -20.48
C VAL A 65 -0.69 -5.15 -19.00
N VAL A 66 0.04 -4.26 -18.31
CA VAL A 66 0.31 -4.38 -16.87
C VAL A 66 -0.98 -4.42 -16.06
N VAL A 67 -1.95 -3.55 -16.39
CA VAL A 67 -3.25 -3.50 -15.71
C VAL A 67 -4.04 -4.79 -15.94
N TRP A 68 -4.08 -5.29 -17.18
CA TRP A 68 -4.73 -6.58 -17.48
C TRP A 68 -4.10 -7.73 -16.71
N MET A 69 -2.76 -7.81 -16.71
CA MET A 69 -2.02 -8.82 -15.95
C MET A 69 -2.29 -8.74 -14.44
N ASN A 70 -2.39 -7.52 -13.91
CA ASN A 70 -2.70 -7.28 -12.50
C ASN A 70 -4.06 -7.86 -12.13
N TYR A 71 -5.10 -7.58 -12.94
CA TYR A 71 -6.43 -8.11 -12.71
C TYR A 71 -6.50 -9.64 -12.83
N ALA A 72 -5.70 -10.21 -13.74
CA ALA A 72 -5.57 -11.65 -13.92
C ALA A 72 -4.73 -12.34 -12.83
N GLY A 73 -4.11 -11.60 -11.90
CA GLY A 73 -3.21 -12.17 -10.88
C GLY A 73 -1.87 -12.66 -11.42
N LEU A 74 -1.45 -12.18 -12.59
CA LEU A 74 -0.28 -12.68 -13.34
C LEU A 74 1.00 -11.87 -13.11
N LEU A 75 1.01 -10.90 -12.19
CA LEU A 75 2.20 -10.07 -11.94
C LEU A 75 3.18 -10.67 -10.92
N ASN A 76 2.77 -11.69 -10.17
CA ASN A 76 3.55 -12.23 -9.06
C ASN A 76 4.67 -13.20 -9.51
N GLU A 77 4.61 -13.71 -10.75
CA GLU A 77 5.57 -14.69 -11.26
C GLU A 77 6.40 -14.15 -12.44
N THR A 78 7.73 -14.36 -12.40
CA THR A 78 8.60 -13.96 -13.52
C THR A 78 8.22 -14.65 -14.84
N ARG A 79 7.70 -15.88 -14.76
CA ARG A 79 7.29 -16.69 -15.91
C ARG A 79 6.13 -16.08 -16.68
N THR A 80 5.23 -15.37 -16.01
CA THR A 80 4.08 -14.69 -16.61
C THR A 80 4.42 -13.27 -17.03
N VAL A 81 5.28 -12.57 -16.28
CA VAL A 81 5.74 -11.20 -16.58
C VAL A 81 6.52 -11.11 -17.89
N LEU A 82 7.42 -12.06 -18.18
CA LEU A 82 8.21 -12.06 -19.41
C LEU A 82 7.36 -12.05 -20.70
N PRO A 83 6.37 -12.95 -20.87
CA PRO A 83 5.39 -12.86 -21.96
C PRO A 83 4.64 -11.52 -22.00
N GLY A 84 4.25 -10.96 -20.85
CA GLY A 84 3.57 -9.66 -20.77
C GLY A 84 4.39 -8.52 -21.35
N ILE A 85 5.69 -8.46 -21.03
CA ILE A 85 6.63 -7.49 -21.63
C ILE A 85 6.68 -7.68 -23.16
N GLY A 86 6.74 -8.92 -23.63
CA GLY A 86 6.70 -9.24 -25.06
C GLY A 86 5.43 -8.71 -25.75
N ILE A 87 4.26 -8.90 -25.13
CA ILE A 87 2.98 -8.40 -25.63
C ILE A 87 2.98 -6.86 -25.70
N ALA A 88 3.44 -6.18 -24.65
CA ALA A 88 3.51 -4.71 -24.63
C ALA A 88 4.41 -4.16 -25.75
N VAL A 89 5.56 -4.81 -26.00
CA VAL A 89 6.47 -4.43 -27.10
C VAL A 89 5.84 -4.69 -28.47
N ILE A 90 5.19 -5.84 -28.68
CA ILE A 90 4.52 -6.16 -29.94
C ILE A 90 3.40 -5.16 -30.23
N LEU A 91 2.55 -4.86 -29.25
CA LEU A 91 1.47 -3.87 -29.39
C LEU A 91 2.03 -2.46 -29.64
N GLY A 92 3.09 -2.07 -28.93
CA GLY A 92 3.82 -0.83 -29.19
C GLY A 92 4.37 -0.76 -30.62
N LEU A 93 4.96 -1.84 -31.14
CA LEU A 93 5.49 -1.91 -32.49
C LEU A 93 4.37 -1.77 -33.54
N ILE A 94 3.26 -2.49 -33.37
CA ILE A 94 2.09 -2.40 -34.24
C ILE A 94 1.55 -0.96 -34.24
N SER A 95 1.38 -0.37 -33.06
CA SER A 95 0.90 1.01 -32.90
C SER A 95 1.82 2.04 -33.56
N SER A 96 3.14 1.89 -33.40
CA SER A 96 4.12 2.81 -34.01
C SER A 96 4.05 2.80 -35.54
N ARG A 97 3.80 1.64 -36.16
CA ARG A 97 3.70 1.52 -37.62
C ARG A 97 2.35 1.99 -38.15
N LEU A 98 1.25 1.65 -37.48
CA LEU A 98 -0.10 1.92 -37.98
C LEU A 98 -0.58 3.35 -37.69
N ILE A 99 -0.26 3.89 -36.52
CA ILE A 99 -0.80 5.19 -36.07
C ILE A 99 0.24 6.28 -36.26
N GLU A 100 1.44 6.08 -35.71
CA GLU A 100 2.45 7.14 -35.58
C GLU A 100 3.10 7.49 -36.92
N GLN A 101 3.48 6.49 -37.72
CA GLN A 101 4.06 6.71 -39.05
C GLN A 101 3.02 7.18 -40.09
N SER A 102 1.75 6.73 -39.97
CA SER A 102 0.68 7.16 -40.88
C SER A 102 0.23 8.61 -40.64
N ALA A 103 0.32 9.12 -39.40
CA ALA A 103 -0.09 10.49 -39.07
C ALA A 103 0.93 11.57 -39.51
N SER A 104 2.18 11.19 -39.80
CA SER A 104 3.26 12.12 -40.18
C SER A 104 3.17 12.62 -41.63
N ALA A 105 2.35 11.98 -42.48
CA ALA A 105 2.31 12.22 -43.92
C ALA A 105 1.64 13.55 -44.34
N ASN A 106 0.80 14.15 -43.48
CA ASN A 106 0.11 15.41 -43.79
C ASN A 106 0.45 16.47 -42.75
N GLN A 107 1.23 17.48 -43.16
CA GLN A 107 1.60 18.57 -42.28
C GLN A 107 0.72 19.81 -42.48
N PRO A 108 -0.30 20.06 -41.63
CA PRO A 108 -1.08 21.30 -41.71
C PRO A 108 -0.25 22.53 -41.35
N ASP A 109 -0.75 23.70 -41.74
CA ASP A 109 -0.17 25.03 -41.45
C ASP A 109 0.18 25.17 -39.95
N PRO A 110 1.41 25.61 -39.60
CA PRO A 110 1.87 25.78 -38.22
C PRO A 110 0.92 26.61 -37.35
N ARG A 111 0.28 27.66 -37.87
CA ARG A 111 -0.65 28.47 -37.07
C ARG A 111 -1.91 27.70 -36.68
N ARG A 112 -2.44 26.92 -37.63
CA ARG A 112 -3.64 26.08 -37.42
C ARG A 112 -3.34 24.89 -36.50
N ARG A 113 -2.10 24.39 -36.52
CA ARG A 113 -1.59 23.38 -35.57
C ARG A 113 -1.55 23.90 -34.14
N PHE A 114 -0.98 25.07 -33.89
CA PHE A 114 -0.90 25.62 -32.53
C PHE A 114 -2.27 25.94 -31.95
N THR A 115 -3.21 26.47 -32.73
CA THR A 115 -4.57 26.74 -32.26
C THR A 115 -5.35 25.46 -31.99
N THR A 116 -5.32 24.48 -32.90
CA THR A 116 -6.01 23.19 -32.69
C THR A 116 -5.45 22.41 -31.50
N LEU A 117 -4.13 22.37 -31.34
CA LEU A 117 -3.49 21.71 -30.19
C LEU A 117 -3.83 22.43 -28.89
N GLY A 118 -3.78 23.77 -28.88
CA GLY A 118 -4.16 24.58 -27.72
C GLY A 118 -5.62 24.35 -27.31
N THR A 119 -6.55 24.34 -28.26
CA THR A 119 -7.97 24.06 -27.98
C THR A 119 -8.18 22.63 -27.47
N LEU A 120 -7.52 21.63 -28.05
CA LEU A 120 -7.61 20.25 -27.58
C LEU A 120 -7.07 20.10 -26.14
N VAL A 121 -5.93 20.73 -25.85
CA VAL A 121 -5.35 20.77 -24.51
C VAL A 121 -6.35 21.39 -23.53
N VAL A 122 -6.91 22.56 -23.85
CA VAL A 122 -7.91 23.21 -22.99
C VAL A 122 -9.15 22.33 -22.79
N LEU A 123 -9.66 21.68 -23.84
CA LEU A 123 -10.82 20.78 -23.74
C LEU A 123 -10.53 19.55 -22.87
N VAL A 124 -9.34 18.97 -22.99
CA VAL A 124 -8.91 17.84 -22.15
C VAL A 124 -8.77 18.27 -20.69
N PHE A 125 -8.14 19.42 -20.42
CA PHE A 125 -8.02 19.94 -19.05
C PHE A 125 -9.37 20.34 -18.46
N MET A 126 -10.26 20.96 -19.24
CA MET A 126 -11.62 21.30 -18.83
C MET A 126 -12.44 20.04 -18.54
N GLY A 127 -12.39 19.05 -19.43
CA GLY A 127 -13.06 17.76 -19.22
C GLY A 127 -12.51 17.04 -18.00
N GLY A 128 -11.19 17.01 -17.82
CA GLY A 128 -10.54 16.43 -16.64
C GLY A 128 -10.90 17.14 -15.34
N ALA A 129 -10.92 18.49 -15.34
CA ALA A 129 -11.31 19.29 -14.19
C ALA A 129 -12.78 19.06 -13.83
N LEU A 130 -13.67 18.97 -14.81
CA LEU A 130 -15.08 18.67 -14.59
C LEU A 130 -15.27 17.28 -13.97
N VAL A 131 -14.64 16.25 -14.55
CA VAL A 131 -14.67 14.86 -14.03
C VAL A 131 -14.12 14.80 -12.60
N SER A 132 -13.02 15.52 -12.32
CA SER A 132 -12.44 15.59 -10.98
C SER A 132 -13.38 16.28 -9.99
N ALA A 133 -14.03 17.38 -10.39
CA ALA A 133 -14.95 18.12 -9.54
C ALA A 133 -16.21 17.31 -9.20
N THR A 134 -16.66 16.46 -10.12
CA THR A 134 -17.81 15.57 -9.90
C THR A 134 -17.45 14.24 -9.23
N GLN A 135 -16.19 14.06 -8.79
CA GLN A 135 -15.67 12.77 -8.26
C GLN A 135 -15.89 11.59 -9.22
N GLY A 136 -15.81 11.86 -10.53
CA GLY A 136 -16.13 10.92 -11.58
C GLY A 136 -17.43 11.25 -12.30
N VAL A 137 -17.71 10.53 -13.39
CA VAL A 137 -18.98 10.65 -14.13
C VAL A 137 -19.72 9.34 -13.96
N VAL A 138 -20.48 9.24 -12.87
CA VAL A 138 -21.42 8.14 -12.63
C VAL A 138 -22.67 8.46 -13.44
N SER A 139 -22.79 7.84 -14.61
CA SER A 139 -23.88 8.12 -15.55
C SER A 139 -24.33 6.83 -16.23
N PRO A 140 -25.63 6.68 -16.53
CA PRO A 140 -26.13 5.61 -17.39
C PRO A 140 -25.43 5.57 -18.77
N LEU A 141 -24.87 6.70 -19.22
CA LEU A 141 -24.04 6.77 -20.44
C LEU A 141 -22.76 5.94 -20.35
N ARG A 142 -22.31 5.58 -19.13
CA ARG A 142 -21.25 4.62 -18.86
C ARG A 142 -21.83 3.47 -18.02
N PRO A 143 -22.48 2.47 -18.64
CA PRO A 143 -23.16 1.38 -17.93
C PRO A 143 -22.26 0.64 -16.93
N ILE A 144 -20.96 0.54 -17.22
CA ILE A 144 -19.96 -0.06 -16.31
C ILE A 144 -19.90 0.70 -14.97
N SER A 145 -20.05 2.02 -14.97
CA SER A 145 -19.97 2.89 -13.78
C SER A 145 -21.18 2.82 -12.85
N VAL A 146 -22.31 2.30 -13.34
CA VAL A 146 -23.57 2.14 -12.58
C VAL A 146 -23.90 0.68 -12.32
N SER A 147 -22.98 -0.24 -12.63
CA SER A 147 -23.16 -1.66 -12.35
C SER A 147 -23.10 -1.93 -10.85
N ASP A 148 -23.80 -2.95 -10.37
CA ASP A 148 -23.73 -3.39 -8.96
C ASP A 148 -22.28 -3.67 -8.52
N ARG A 149 -21.46 -4.16 -9.46
CA ARG A 149 -20.02 -4.39 -9.29
C ARG A 149 -19.26 -3.09 -9.00
N ALA A 150 -19.54 -2.04 -9.76
CA ALA A 150 -18.91 -0.73 -9.56
C ALA A 150 -19.37 -0.09 -8.25
N HIS A 151 -20.67 -0.18 -7.94
CA HIS A 151 -21.21 0.29 -6.66
C HIS A 151 -20.59 -0.44 -5.47
N PHE A 152 -20.38 -1.75 -5.56
CA PHE A 152 -19.70 -2.52 -4.54
C PHE A 152 -18.24 -2.07 -4.34
N ILE A 153 -17.45 -1.91 -5.41
CA ILE A 153 -16.08 -1.37 -5.27
C ILE A 153 -16.11 0.02 -4.64
N GLN A 154 -17.00 0.89 -5.09
CA GLN A 154 -17.12 2.25 -4.56
C GLN A 154 -17.47 2.25 -3.07
N GLU A 155 -18.35 1.35 -2.62
CA GLU A 155 -18.69 1.20 -1.21
C GLU A 155 -17.45 0.89 -0.36
N TYR A 156 -16.55 0.00 -0.81
CA TYR A 156 -15.32 -0.30 -0.08
C TYR A 156 -14.31 0.85 -0.11
N VAL A 157 -14.25 1.60 -1.22
CA VAL A 157 -13.46 2.83 -1.31
C VAL A 157 -13.98 3.86 -0.30
N ASP A 158 -15.30 4.06 -0.21
CA ASP A 158 -15.91 5.00 0.73
C ASP A 158 -15.69 4.55 2.19
N ARG A 159 -15.79 3.24 2.47
CA ARG A 159 -15.45 2.67 3.79
C ARG A 159 -13.99 2.93 4.15
N GLN A 160 -13.07 2.82 3.20
CA GLN A 160 -11.63 3.10 3.41
C GLN A 160 -11.37 4.56 3.76
N HIS A 161 -12.11 5.50 3.17
CA HIS A 161 -12.01 6.93 3.52
C HIS A 161 -12.54 7.22 4.94
N ASN A 162 -13.43 6.39 5.47
CA ASN A 162 -14.10 6.56 6.77
C ASN A 162 -13.44 5.77 7.91
N LEU A 163 -12.13 5.50 7.85
CA LEU A 163 -11.41 4.73 8.87
C LEU A 163 -10.89 5.55 10.05
N TYR A 164 -11.03 6.89 10.04
CA TYR A 164 -10.44 7.75 11.07
C TYR A 164 -10.78 7.32 12.50
N GLU A 165 -12.05 7.06 12.77
CA GLU A 165 -12.50 6.58 14.09
C GLU A 165 -12.25 5.07 14.31
N PRO A 166 -12.61 4.16 13.39
CA PRO A 166 -12.35 2.73 13.56
C PRO A 166 -10.87 2.39 13.81
N TYR A 167 -9.95 3.05 13.12
CA TYR A 167 -8.51 2.79 13.22
C TYR A 167 -7.84 3.68 14.28
N TRP A 168 -8.61 4.60 14.85
CA TRP A 168 -8.15 5.58 15.82
C TRP A 168 -6.97 6.41 15.28
N LEU A 169 -7.10 6.92 14.05
CA LEU A 169 -6.02 7.57 13.28
C LEU A 169 -5.49 8.87 13.88
N LYS A 170 -6.12 9.39 14.94
CA LYS A 170 -5.52 10.41 15.80
C LYS A 170 -4.26 9.92 16.53
N CYS A 171 -4.06 8.60 16.62
CA CYS A 171 -2.86 7.94 17.14
C CYS A 171 -1.84 7.58 16.04
N ASP A 172 -2.10 7.98 14.79
CA ASP A 172 -1.21 7.78 13.65
C ASP A 172 -0.23 8.95 13.51
N ALA A 173 1.02 8.73 13.90
CA ALA A 173 2.07 9.72 13.77
C ALA A 173 2.46 9.99 12.31
N PHE A 174 2.41 8.98 11.44
CA PHE A 174 2.76 9.17 10.03
C PHE A 174 1.83 10.19 9.40
N SER A 175 0.52 9.95 9.52
CA SER A 175 -0.49 10.86 8.97
C SER A 175 -0.51 12.21 9.71
N ALA A 176 -0.24 12.24 11.02
CA ALA A 176 -0.15 13.48 11.79
C ALA A 176 0.95 14.41 11.23
N LEU A 177 2.17 13.89 11.08
CA LEU A 177 3.34 14.69 10.69
C LEU A 177 3.40 14.98 9.19
N THR A 178 2.97 14.03 8.35
CA THR A 178 3.15 14.15 6.88
C THR A 178 1.93 14.70 6.14
N GLN A 179 0.71 14.49 6.66
CA GLN A 179 -0.53 14.86 5.96
C GLN A 179 -1.28 15.98 6.69
N ARG A 180 -1.35 15.93 8.02
CA ARG A 180 -2.13 16.90 8.83
C ARG A 180 -1.31 18.08 9.34
N GLY A 181 0.01 18.06 9.18
CA GLY A 181 0.91 19.14 9.65
C GLY A 181 0.93 19.29 11.18
N GLN A 182 0.65 18.22 11.92
CA GLN A 182 0.65 18.18 13.38
C GLN A 182 2.05 17.87 13.92
N SER A 183 2.35 18.32 15.13
CA SER A 183 3.62 18.06 15.83
C SER A 183 3.69 16.70 16.51
N GLY A 184 2.57 15.98 16.59
CA GLY A 184 2.46 14.70 17.28
C GLY A 184 1.07 14.09 17.21
N ILE A 185 0.92 12.94 17.86
CA ILE A 185 -0.36 12.24 18.02
C ILE A 185 -1.21 12.86 19.14
N ASP A 186 -2.51 12.58 19.13
CA ASP A 186 -3.43 13.02 20.18
C ASP A 186 -3.04 12.41 21.55
N GLU A 187 -3.04 13.22 22.61
CA GLU A 187 -2.66 12.77 23.95
C GLU A 187 -3.52 11.62 24.47
N ALA A 188 -4.79 11.51 24.04
CA ALA A 188 -5.70 10.44 24.44
C ALA A 188 -5.15 9.05 24.10
N CYS A 189 -4.28 8.94 23.09
CA CYS A 189 -3.64 7.71 22.66
C CYS A 189 -2.70 7.11 23.71
N THR A 190 -2.11 7.96 24.57
CA THR A 190 -1.11 7.57 25.57
C THR A 190 -1.38 8.17 26.95
N ARG A 191 -2.57 8.74 27.19
CA ARG A 191 -3.00 9.26 28.48
C ARG A 191 -3.30 8.10 29.42
N LYS A 192 -2.64 8.06 30.58
CA LYS A 192 -2.82 7.00 31.59
C LYS A 192 -4.27 6.96 32.08
N GLN A 193 -4.93 5.80 31.99
CA GLN A 193 -6.33 5.61 32.39
C GLN A 193 -6.47 4.77 33.67
N GLY A 194 -5.44 4.02 34.04
CA GLY A 194 -5.44 3.15 35.21
C GLY A 194 -4.11 2.40 35.37
N PRO A 195 -3.98 1.50 36.35
CA PRO A 195 -2.86 0.57 36.43
C PRO A 195 -2.93 -0.46 35.30
N GLY A 196 -1.78 -0.81 34.73
CA GLY A 196 -1.69 -1.89 33.74
C GLY A 196 -2.40 -1.59 32.41
N GLY A 197 -3.01 -2.62 31.84
CA GLY A 197 -3.80 -2.53 30.60
C GLY A 197 -3.11 -3.06 29.35
N VAL A 198 -3.68 -2.73 28.19
CA VAL A 198 -3.25 -3.20 26.86
C VAL A 198 -2.72 -2.04 26.04
N PHE A 199 -1.52 -2.21 25.48
CA PHE A 199 -0.91 -1.26 24.55
C PHE A 199 -0.80 -1.85 23.15
N LEU A 200 -1.41 -1.21 22.16
CA LEU A 200 -1.32 -1.59 20.76
C LEU A 200 -0.19 -0.81 20.05
N TRP A 201 0.75 -1.51 19.46
CA TRP A 201 1.90 -0.93 18.75
C TRP A 201 2.09 -1.51 17.35
N GLY A 202 2.33 -0.66 16.37
CA GLY A 202 2.84 -1.08 15.07
C GLY A 202 2.38 -0.20 13.92
N ASP A 203 2.08 -0.79 12.77
CA ASP A 203 1.72 -0.03 11.57
C ASP A 203 0.19 0.05 11.33
N SER A 204 -0.23 0.24 10.07
CA SER A 204 -1.64 0.27 9.71
C SER A 204 -2.37 -1.06 9.93
N HIS A 205 -1.67 -2.19 10.04
CA HIS A 205 -2.27 -3.46 10.43
C HIS A 205 -2.53 -3.52 11.94
N ALA A 206 -1.70 -2.86 12.75
CA ALA A 206 -2.04 -2.62 14.15
C ALA A 206 -3.26 -1.70 14.25
N GLN A 207 -3.31 -0.60 13.47
CA GLN A 207 -4.49 0.28 13.43
C GLN A 207 -5.78 -0.49 13.12
N ALA A 208 -5.72 -1.45 12.19
CA ALA A 208 -6.85 -2.29 11.82
C ALA A 208 -7.41 -3.16 12.96
N LEU A 209 -6.65 -3.42 14.02
CA LEU A 209 -7.10 -4.14 15.21
C LEU A 209 -7.70 -3.23 16.29
N SER A 210 -7.55 -1.90 16.15
CA SER A 210 -7.90 -0.91 17.17
C SER A 210 -9.36 -1.00 17.60
N LEU A 211 -10.29 -1.01 16.64
CA LEU A 211 -11.71 -1.11 16.92
C LEU A 211 -12.04 -2.38 17.71
N GLY A 212 -11.62 -3.54 17.22
CA GLY A 212 -11.85 -4.81 17.89
C GLY A 212 -11.36 -4.81 19.34
N LEU A 213 -10.14 -4.32 19.58
CA LEU A 213 -9.57 -4.26 20.93
C LEU A 213 -10.33 -3.27 21.82
N ARG A 214 -10.56 -2.04 21.35
CA ARG A 214 -11.27 -1.00 22.11
C ARG A 214 -12.70 -1.39 22.46
N THR A 215 -13.38 -2.13 21.60
CA THR A 215 -14.78 -2.52 21.80
C THR A 215 -14.94 -3.78 22.63
N LEU A 216 -14.01 -4.74 22.53
CA LEU A 216 -14.16 -6.07 23.13
C LEU A 216 -13.35 -6.28 24.41
N LEU A 217 -12.35 -5.43 24.69
CA LEU A 217 -11.71 -5.40 26.01
C LEU A 217 -12.74 -5.04 27.09
N THR A 218 -12.55 -5.58 28.30
CA THR A 218 -13.46 -5.29 29.40
C THR A 218 -13.49 -3.78 29.68
N ARG A 219 -14.63 -3.23 30.08
CA ARG A 219 -14.82 -1.77 30.27
C ARG A 219 -13.81 -1.10 31.21
N ASN A 220 -13.15 -1.87 32.07
CA ASN A 220 -12.18 -1.38 33.05
C ASN A 220 -10.72 -1.63 32.66
N THR A 221 -10.44 -2.24 31.50
CA THR A 221 -9.07 -2.46 31.03
C THR A 221 -8.57 -1.19 30.34
N PRO A 222 -7.53 -0.50 30.86
CA PRO A 222 -6.92 0.63 30.17
C PRO A 222 -6.43 0.25 28.77
N PHE A 223 -6.70 1.09 27.77
CA PHE A 223 -6.25 0.86 26.40
C PHE A 223 -5.44 2.06 25.88
N TYR A 224 -4.30 1.74 25.28
CA TYR A 224 -3.36 2.71 24.71
C TYR A 224 -2.97 2.27 23.30
N GLN A 225 -2.62 3.23 22.45
CA GLN A 225 -2.22 2.94 21.07
C GLN A 225 -1.16 3.90 20.58
N VAL A 226 -0.12 3.36 19.94
CA VAL A 226 0.72 4.08 19.00
C VAL A 226 0.88 3.19 17.77
N ALA A 227 0.03 3.43 16.77
CA ALA A 227 0.00 2.64 15.54
C ALA A 227 -0.01 3.59 14.34
N SER A 228 1.01 3.52 13.49
CA SER A 228 1.26 4.55 12.46
C SER A 228 1.49 3.94 11.08
N ALA A 229 0.80 4.48 10.07
CA ALA A 229 0.80 3.89 8.74
C ALA A 229 2.23 3.71 8.20
N SER A 230 2.53 2.53 7.66
CA SER A 230 3.85 2.15 7.10
C SER A 230 5.04 2.17 8.08
N CYS A 231 4.81 2.32 9.39
CA CYS A 231 5.87 2.36 10.38
C CYS A 231 5.98 1.05 11.16
N LEU A 232 6.92 0.19 10.76
CA LEU A 232 7.17 -1.08 11.46
C LEU A 232 7.70 -0.82 12.89
N PRO A 233 7.30 -1.65 13.88
CA PRO A 233 7.89 -1.66 15.20
C PRO A 233 9.42 -1.75 15.16
N GLY A 234 10.08 -0.77 15.76
CA GLY A 234 11.54 -0.70 15.80
C GLY A 234 12.05 0.00 17.06
N LEU A 235 13.29 -0.29 17.43
CA LEU A 235 13.97 0.31 18.59
C LEU A 235 15.11 1.27 18.21
N SER A 236 15.35 1.47 16.91
CA SER A 236 16.46 2.28 16.42
C SER A 236 15.93 3.25 15.37
N ASP A 237 16.41 4.49 15.44
CA ASP A 237 16.10 5.53 14.47
C ASP A 237 16.85 5.27 13.16
N HIS A 238 16.29 5.74 12.06
CA HIS A 238 16.95 5.64 10.75
C HIS A 238 18.19 6.55 10.70
N ALA A 239 19.34 5.99 10.33
CA ALA A 239 20.58 6.74 10.17
C ALA A 239 20.68 7.43 8.80
N GLY A 240 21.28 8.62 8.74
CA GLY A 240 21.61 9.30 7.48
C GLY A 240 20.54 10.30 6.99
N ARG A 241 20.34 10.35 5.66
CA ARG A 241 19.43 11.32 5.02
C ARG A 241 17.98 10.87 5.24
N THR A 242 17.35 11.39 6.30
CA THR A 242 16.00 11.00 6.71
C THR A 242 14.92 11.67 5.87
N SER A 243 14.06 10.89 5.23
CA SER A 243 12.84 11.38 4.56
C SER A 243 11.79 11.83 5.58
N ALA A 244 10.75 12.56 5.14
CA ALA A 244 9.63 12.91 6.01
C ALA A 244 8.98 11.65 6.62
N THR A 245 8.89 10.58 5.82
CA THR A 245 8.41 9.26 6.25
C THR A 245 9.28 8.67 7.35
N SER A 246 10.61 8.62 7.17
CA SER A 246 11.48 7.99 8.17
C SER A 246 11.43 8.75 9.50
N LYS A 247 11.40 10.09 9.46
CA LYS A 247 11.24 10.92 10.67
C LYS A 247 9.93 10.64 11.41
N ALA A 248 8.84 10.45 10.67
CA ALA A 248 7.55 10.16 11.27
C ALA A 248 7.52 8.76 11.91
N CYS A 249 8.17 7.78 11.30
CA CYS A 249 8.30 6.44 11.88
C CYS A 249 9.25 6.41 13.09
N ASP A 250 10.35 7.16 13.07
CA ASP A 250 11.24 7.32 14.22
C ASP A 250 10.48 7.97 15.40
N TYR A 251 9.70 9.03 15.12
CA TYR A 251 8.82 9.64 16.12
C TYR A 251 7.80 8.63 16.68
N SER A 252 7.15 7.85 15.80
CA SER A 252 6.15 6.86 16.20
C SER A 252 6.73 5.81 17.14
N ASN A 253 7.83 5.17 16.73
CA ASN A 253 8.50 4.13 17.50
C ASN A 253 9.05 4.66 18.82
N ARG A 254 9.67 5.84 18.83
CA ARG A 254 10.14 6.47 20.06
C ARG A 254 8.99 6.77 21.02
N THR A 255 7.89 7.32 20.50
CA THR A 255 6.69 7.63 21.29
C THR A 255 6.06 6.37 21.87
N ALA A 256 6.01 5.27 21.09
CA ALA A 256 5.51 3.99 21.55
C ALA A 256 6.36 3.45 22.71
N VAL A 257 7.68 3.35 22.52
CA VAL A 257 8.62 2.81 23.52
C VAL A 257 8.60 3.64 24.81
N GLN A 258 8.65 4.97 24.71
CA GLN A 258 8.58 5.86 25.87
C GLN A 258 7.23 5.78 26.60
N SER A 259 6.14 5.62 25.85
CA SER A 259 4.80 5.47 26.44
C SER A 259 4.67 4.13 27.15
N ILE A 260 5.20 3.03 26.60
CA ILE A 260 5.19 1.72 27.25
C ILE A 260 6.01 1.77 28.55
N GLU A 261 7.19 2.40 28.55
CA GLU A 261 8.02 2.58 29.74
C GLU A 261 7.29 3.37 30.84
N ARG A 262 6.62 4.47 30.47
CA ARG A 262 5.88 5.33 31.40
C ARG A 262 4.57 4.72 31.91
N LEU A 263 3.81 4.06 31.04
CA LEU A 263 2.48 3.53 31.35
C LEU A 263 2.55 2.16 32.03
N ARG A 264 3.60 1.38 31.74
CA ARG A 264 3.81 0.00 32.23
C ARG A 264 2.57 -0.88 32.02
N PRO A 265 2.11 -1.06 30.77
CA PRO A 265 0.99 -1.94 30.46
C PRO A 265 1.32 -3.39 30.81
N ASP A 266 0.31 -4.18 31.16
CA ASP A 266 0.49 -5.62 31.40
C ASP A 266 0.78 -6.36 30.09
N ILE A 267 0.11 -5.94 29.01
CA ILE A 267 0.17 -6.58 27.70
C ILE A 267 0.52 -5.56 26.62
N VAL A 268 1.48 -5.92 25.76
CA VAL A 268 1.74 -5.20 24.50
C VAL A 268 1.33 -6.09 23.33
N VAL A 269 0.38 -5.62 22.53
CA VAL A 269 -0.04 -6.24 21.27
C VAL A 269 0.71 -5.56 20.13
N ILE A 270 1.45 -6.34 19.35
CA ILE A 270 2.25 -5.86 18.23
C ILE A 270 1.69 -6.43 16.94
N ALA A 271 1.50 -5.60 15.92
CA ALA A 271 1.14 -6.04 14.58
C ALA A 271 1.83 -5.18 13.51
N GLN A 272 2.20 -5.79 12.40
CA GLN A 272 2.77 -5.11 11.24
C GLN A 272 2.23 -5.74 9.96
N LYS A 273 2.37 -5.07 8.83
CA LYS A 273 2.00 -5.61 7.52
C LYS A 273 3.04 -6.62 7.04
N ASP A 274 4.28 -6.14 6.93
CA ASP A 274 5.37 -6.81 6.24
C ASP A 274 6.57 -7.01 7.17
N GLY A 275 7.54 -7.85 6.76
CA GLY A 275 8.83 -7.96 7.44
C GLY A 275 8.81 -8.67 8.79
N HIS A 276 7.78 -9.48 9.07
CA HIS A 276 7.66 -10.21 10.33
C HIS A 276 8.81 -11.22 10.54
N ASP A 277 9.42 -11.69 9.46
CA ASP A 277 10.58 -12.57 9.42
C ASP A 277 11.91 -11.81 9.57
N LYS A 278 11.89 -10.47 9.52
CA LYS A 278 13.07 -9.60 9.52
C LYS A 278 13.19 -8.74 10.77
N THR A 279 12.08 -8.48 11.47
CA THR A 279 12.09 -7.71 12.73
C THR A 279 12.83 -8.47 13.83
N ASP A 280 13.69 -7.76 14.57
CA ASP A 280 14.42 -8.31 15.72
C ASP A 280 13.52 -8.42 16.97
N TRP A 281 12.73 -9.49 16.97
CA TRP A 281 11.77 -9.79 18.05
C TRP A 281 12.45 -10.03 19.40
N GLN A 282 13.66 -10.59 19.41
CA GLN A 282 14.41 -10.86 20.64
C GLN A 282 14.75 -9.54 21.35
N ARG A 283 15.25 -8.56 20.61
CA ARG A 283 15.61 -7.24 21.15
C ARG A 283 14.37 -6.48 21.62
N ILE A 284 13.28 -6.52 20.85
CA ILE A 284 12.00 -5.94 21.26
C ILE A 284 11.49 -6.58 22.56
N ALA A 285 11.42 -7.91 22.61
CA ALA A 285 10.94 -8.62 23.79
C ALA A 285 11.76 -8.31 25.04
N THR A 286 13.09 -8.30 24.91
CA THR A 286 14.00 -7.97 26.01
C THR A 286 13.76 -6.56 26.54
N ARG A 287 13.62 -5.57 25.64
CA ARG A 287 13.38 -4.17 26.02
C ARG A 287 12.04 -3.99 26.72
N LEU A 288 10.96 -4.57 26.17
CA LEU A 288 9.61 -4.45 26.73
C LEU A 288 9.47 -5.18 28.08
N LYS A 289 10.00 -6.39 28.21
CA LYS A 289 10.06 -7.13 29.48
C LYS A 289 10.86 -6.35 30.54
N GLY A 290 11.93 -5.66 30.13
CA GLY A 290 12.71 -4.77 30.99
C GLY A 290 11.90 -3.61 31.60
N PHE A 291 10.83 -3.15 30.95
CA PHE A 291 9.90 -2.15 31.50
C PHE A 291 8.85 -2.76 32.45
N GLY A 292 8.79 -4.08 32.57
CA GLY A 292 7.80 -4.81 33.35
C GLY A 292 6.53 -5.18 32.58
N VAL A 293 6.58 -5.17 31.24
CA VAL A 293 5.51 -5.78 30.42
C VAL A 293 5.49 -7.29 30.71
N LYS A 294 4.34 -7.82 31.12
CA LYS A 294 4.19 -9.23 31.50
C LYS A 294 4.05 -10.11 30.27
N HIS A 295 3.24 -9.68 29.31
CA HIS A 295 2.91 -10.47 28.11
C HIS A 295 3.10 -9.64 26.85
N ILE A 296 3.69 -10.26 25.83
CA ILE A 296 3.84 -9.67 24.51
C ILE A 296 3.13 -10.59 23.54
N VAL A 297 2.16 -10.03 22.81
CA VAL A 297 1.36 -10.76 21.82
C VAL A 297 1.70 -10.21 20.44
N LEU A 298 2.34 -11.02 19.60
CA LEU A 298 2.63 -10.69 18.21
C LEU A 298 1.55 -11.28 17.32
N ILE A 299 0.87 -10.42 16.59
CA ILE A 299 -0.09 -10.81 15.55
C ILE A 299 0.69 -11.09 14.26
N GLY A 300 0.47 -12.27 13.69
CA GLY A 300 1.06 -12.68 12.43
C GLY A 300 0.45 -11.98 11.21
N PRO A 301 1.04 -12.20 10.03
CA PRO A 301 0.54 -11.62 8.79
C PRO A 301 -0.90 -12.07 8.52
N VAL A 302 -1.67 -11.19 7.88
CA VAL A 302 -3.00 -11.49 7.35
C VAL A 302 -2.89 -11.96 5.90
N PRO A 303 -3.85 -12.76 5.40
CA PRO A 303 -3.89 -13.12 3.97
C PRO A 303 -3.92 -11.84 3.12
N SER A 304 -3.09 -11.74 2.09
CA SER A 304 -3.05 -10.54 1.24
C SER A 304 -3.46 -10.84 -0.20
N TRP A 305 -4.15 -9.89 -0.84
CA TRP A 305 -4.74 -10.05 -2.17
C TRP A 305 -4.26 -8.98 -3.13
N ASN A 306 -3.84 -9.38 -4.33
CA ASN A 306 -3.39 -8.47 -5.38
C ASN A 306 -4.42 -8.38 -6.55
N PRO A 307 -4.99 -7.20 -6.87
CA PRO A 307 -4.72 -5.89 -6.28
C PRO A 307 -5.45 -5.59 -4.97
N SER A 308 -6.62 -6.18 -4.74
CA SER A 308 -7.38 -6.05 -3.48
C SER A 308 -8.47 -7.11 -3.38
N LEU A 309 -8.91 -7.42 -2.17
CA LEU A 309 -9.98 -8.39 -1.95
C LEU A 309 -11.30 -7.97 -2.65
N PRO A 310 -11.80 -6.71 -2.53
CA PRO A 310 -12.99 -6.31 -3.26
C PRO A 310 -12.88 -6.51 -4.79
N SER A 311 -11.70 -6.24 -5.36
CA SER A 311 -11.45 -6.45 -6.79
C SER A 311 -11.47 -7.92 -7.18
N VAL A 312 -10.91 -8.80 -6.36
CA VAL A 312 -10.94 -10.25 -6.58
C VAL A 312 -12.38 -10.76 -6.58
N ILE A 313 -13.17 -10.32 -5.60
CA ILE A 313 -14.57 -10.68 -5.48
C ILE A 313 -15.38 -10.22 -6.70
N VAL A 314 -15.23 -8.97 -7.13
CA VAL A 314 -15.98 -8.43 -8.27
C VAL A 314 -15.61 -9.08 -9.60
N ASN A 315 -14.35 -9.43 -9.79
CA ASN A 315 -13.88 -9.95 -11.06
C ASN A 315 -14.07 -11.47 -11.21
N ARG A 316 -13.98 -12.24 -10.11
CA ARG A 316 -13.91 -13.70 -10.17
C ARG A 316 -14.92 -14.43 -9.30
N HIS A 317 -15.43 -13.80 -8.23
CA HIS A 317 -16.32 -14.43 -7.26
C HIS A 317 -17.65 -13.66 -7.10
N TRP A 318 -18.07 -12.92 -8.13
CA TRP A 318 -19.26 -12.08 -8.06
C TRP A 318 -20.54 -12.92 -8.04
N GLY A 319 -21.38 -12.71 -7.03
CA GLY A 319 -22.62 -13.47 -6.83
C GLY A 319 -22.41 -14.81 -6.10
N LEU A 320 -21.17 -15.18 -5.76
CA LEU A 320 -20.87 -16.34 -4.92
C LEU A 320 -20.94 -15.96 -3.44
N SER A 321 -21.39 -16.90 -2.61
CA SER A 321 -21.55 -16.73 -1.15
C SER A 321 -20.53 -17.54 -0.35
N GLU A 322 -19.42 -17.92 -0.97
CA GLU A 322 -18.36 -18.70 -0.33
C GLU A 322 -17.67 -17.85 0.75
N SER A 323 -17.48 -18.44 1.94
CA SER A 323 -16.77 -17.78 3.04
C SER A 323 -15.26 -17.81 2.84
N HIS A 324 -14.74 -18.88 2.23
CA HIS A 324 -13.33 -19.06 1.90
C HIS A 324 -13.16 -19.21 0.39
N ILE A 325 -12.14 -18.56 -0.17
CA ILE A 325 -11.82 -18.69 -1.60
C ILE A 325 -10.37 -19.08 -1.78
N ARG A 326 -10.13 -19.90 -2.80
CA ARG A 326 -8.83 -20.16 -3.39
C ARG A 326 -8.74 -19.35 -4.68
N ASP A 327 -7.73 -18.50 -4.79
CA ASP A 327 -7.63 -17.61 -5.94
C ASP A 327 -6.16 -17.20 -6.21
N PRO A 328 -5.72 -17.12 -7.48
CA PRO A 328 -4.36 -16.71 -7.85
C PRO A 328 -3.91 -15.33 -7.35
N ALA A 329 -4.85 -14.46 -6.95
CA ALA A 329 -4.53 -13.16 -6.36
C ALA A 329 -4.03 -13.25 -4.92
N LEU A 330 -4.22 -14.39 -4.24
CA LEU A 330 -3.71 -14.60 -2.89
C LEU A 330 -2.18 -14.64 -2.94
N ASP A 331 -1.55 -13.73 -2.20
CA ASP A 331 -0.10 -13.71 -2.06
C ASP A 331 0.34 -14.88 -1.16
N GLN A 332 0.89 -15.93 -1.76
CA GLN A 332 1.35 -17.10 -1.02
C GLN A 332 2.62 -16.84 -0.19
N SER A 333 3.36 -15.74 -0.45
CA SER A 333 4.58 -15.44 0.29
C SER A 333 4.31 -15.17 1.78
N VAL A 334 3.11 -14.68 2.12
CA VAL A 334 2.70 -14.42 3.51
C VAL A 334 2.63 -15.69 4.35
N MET A 335 2.38 -16.86 3.74
CA MET A 335 2.35 -18.15 4.43
C MET A 335 3.75 -18.58 4.89
N LEU A 336 4.75 -18.36 4.03
CA LEU A 336 6.15 -18.63 4.35
C LEU A 336 6.65 -17.70 5.46
N VAL A 337 6.25 -16.43 5.40
CA VAL A 337 6.57 -15.43 6.43
C VAL A 337 5.95 -15.82 7.77
N ASP A 338 4.67 -16.22 7.83
CA ASP A 338 4.02 -16.66 9.08
C ASP A 338 4.76 -17.81 9.76
N GLN A 339 5.15 -18.82 8.97
CA GLN A 339 5.88 -19.99 9.48
C GLN A 339 7.26 -19.60 10.04
N ALA A 340 8.00 -18.74 9.34
CA ALA A 340 9.28 -18.23 9.81
C ALA A 340 9.13 -17.42 11.11
N THR A 341 8.15 -16.51 11.16
CA THR A 341 7.87 -15.64 12.32
C THR A 341 7.49 -16.44 13.56
N ARG A 342 6.75 -17.54 13.42
CA ARG A 342 6.40 -18.41 14.55
C ARG A 342 7.64 -18.89 15.31
N THR A 343 8.67 -19.31 14.57
CA THR A 343 9.92 -19.80 15.15
C THR A 343 10.67 -18.67 15.87
N LEU A 344 10.73 -17.49 15.26
CA LEU A 344 11.37 -16.31 15.83
C LEU A 344 10.66 -15.83 17.11
N ALA A 345 9.33 -15.73 17.08
CA ALA A 345 8.52 -15.30 18.22
C ALA A 345 8.64 -16.28 19.40
N ALA A 346 8.64 -17.58 19.13
CA ALA A 346 8.85 -18.61 20.14
C ALA A 346 10.22 -18.45 20.82
N SER A 347 11.28 -18.23 20.04
CA SER A 347 12.64 -18.02 20.59
C SER A 347 12.74 -16.77 21.46
N ALA A 348 11.96 -15.72 21.16
CA ALA A 348 11.88 -14.49 21.94
C ALA A 348 10.96 -14.58 23.19
N GLY A 349 10.27 -15.72 23.38
CA GLY A 349 9.26 -15.89 24.41
C GLY A 349 8.12 -14.88 24.24
N ILE A 350 7.70 -14.65 22.99
CA ILE A 350 6.54 -13.84 22.59
C ILE A 350 5.41 -14.80 22.23
N ARG A 351 4.18 -14.48 22.65
CA ARG A 351 2.99 -15.24 22.23
C ARG A 351 2.63 -14.85 20.80
N PHE A 352 2.74 -15.80 19.88
CA PHE A 352 2.45 -15.58 18.46
C PHE A 352 1.03 -16.01 18.10
N VAL A 353 0.28 -15.15 17.41
CA VAL A 353 -1.05 -15.43 16.88
C VAL A 353 -0.97 -15.48 15.37
N SER A 354 -0.81 -16.68 14.81
CA SER A 354 -0.83 -16.90 13.37
C SER A 354 -2.24 -16.64 12.84
N LEU A 355 -2.43 -15.52 12.12
CA LEU A 355 -3.71 -15.26 11.46
C LEU A 355 -3.86 -16.08 10.18
N ILE A 356 -2.75 -16.48 9.55
CA ILE A 356 -2.78 -17.40 8.39
C ILE A 356 -3.41 -18.75 8.78
N ASP A 357 -2.94 -19.41 9.85
CA ASP A 357 -3.50 -20.69 10.29
C ASP A 357 -4.98 -20.59 10.69
N LYS A 358 -5.41 -19.40 11.16
CA LYS A 358 -6.76 -19.18 11.68
C LYS A 358 -7.75 -18.78 10.59
N LEU A 359 -7.28 -18.09 9.55
CA LEU A 359 -8.10 -17.56 8.48
C LEU A 359 -8.01 -18.38 7.19
N CYS A 360 -7.02 -19.28 7.06
CA CYS A 360 -6.83 -20.08 5.86
C CYS A 360 -6.87 -21.58 6.16
N ILE A 361 -7.46 -22.33 5.23
CA ILE A 361 -7.46 -23.78 5.20
C ILE A 361 -6.75 -24.19 3.91
N ALA A 362 -5.53 -24.73 4.06
CA ALA A 362 -4.58 -24.88 2.95
C ALA A 362 -4.34 -23.53 2.23
N ASP A 363 -4.75 -23.41 0.98
CA ASP A 363 -4.63 -22.23 0.12
C ASP A 363 -5.98 -21.50 -0.11
N ALA A 364 -7.02 -21.85 0.65
CA ALA A 364 -8.28 -21.13 0.67
C ALA A 364 -8.39 -20.28 1.94
N CYS A 365 -8.58 -18.97 1.78
CA CYS A 365 -8.62 -18.04 2.91
C CYS A 365 -10.00 -17.39 3.08
N LEU A 366 -10.37 -17.10 4.32
CA LEU A 366 -11.61 -16.45 4.71
C LEU A 366 -11.67 -15.05 4.11
N VAL A 367 -12.71 -14.80 3.32
CA VAL A 367 -13.00 -13.51 2.69
C VAL A 367 -14.29 -12.90 3.16
N ARG A 368 -15.21 -13.71 3.69
CA ARG A 368 -16.51 -13.29 4.24
C ARG A 368 -16.76 -14.03 5.55
N MET A 369 -17.21 -13.31 6.57
CA MET A 369 -17.64 -13.94 7.83
C MET A 369 -18.94 -14.71 7.59
N GLU A 370 -19.14 -15.81 8.32
CA GLU A 370 -20.41 -16.54 8.31
C GLU A 370 -21.56 -15.57 8.66
N ASP A 371 -22.63 -15.60 7.86
CA ASP A 371 -23.81 -14.72 7.96
C ASP A 371 -23.60 -13.23 7.63
N SER A 372 -22.43 -12.82 7.13
CA SER A 372 -22.18 -11.44 6.70
C SER A 372 -21.86 -11.32 5.21
N ARG A 373 -22.48 -10.33 4.56
CA ARG A 373 -22.09 -9.89 3.21
C ARG A 373 -20.86 -8.97 3.21
N SER A 374 -20.37 -8.55 4.38
CA SER A 374 -19.15 -7.75 4.48
C SER A 374 -17.91 -8.61 4.28
N LEU A 375 -16.93 -8.07 3.58
CA LEU A 375 -15.62 -8.69 3.40
C LEU A 375 -14.80 -8.57 4.69
N LEU A 376 -13.92 -9.56 4.91
CA LEU A 376 -12.95 -9.54 6.00
C LEU A 376 -12.01 -8.33 5.90
N GLN A 377 -11.66 -7.93 4.67
CA GLN A 377 -10.70 -6.87 4.37
C GLN A 377 -11.31 -5.82 3.45
N ILE A 378 -10.84 -4.59 3.61
CA ILE A 378 -11.29 -3.44 2.82
C ILE A 378 -10.47 -3.22 1.55
N ASP A 379 -9.23 -3.71 1.52
CA ASP A 379 -8.31 -3.55 0.41
C ASP A 379 -7.49 -4.83 0.19
N SER A 380 -6.18 -4.72 -0.03
CA SER A 380 -5.27 -5.86 -0.20
C SER A 380 -4.91 -6.58 1.10
N GLY A 381 -5.18 -6.03 2.29
CA GLY A 381 -4.82 -6.68 3.55
C GLY A 381 -5.43 -6.06 4.81
N HIS A 382 -5.85 -4.80 4.78
CA HIS A 382 -6.40 -4.13 5.96
C HIS A 382 -7.76 -4.71 6.35
N LEU A 383 -7.95 -5.03 7.63
CA LEU A 383 -9.22 -5.56 8.14
C LEU A 383 -10.34 -4.52 8.03
N SER A 384 -11.52 -4.95 7.62
CA SER A 384 -12.72 -4.12 7.72
C SER A 384 -13.13 -3.89 9.19
N VAL A 385 -14.10 -3.00 9.40
CA VAL A 385 -14.70 -2.78 10.73
C VAL A 385 -15.18 -4.11 11.32
N GLU A 386 -15.92 -4.88 10.52
CA GLU A 386 -16.43 -6.18 10.87
C GLU A 386 -15.30 -7.22 11.01
N GLY A 387 -14.31 -7.18 10.12
CA GLY A 387 -13.13 -8.05 10.18
C GLY A 387 -12.28 -7.83 11.43
N SER A 388 -12.12 -6.58 11.86
CA SER A 388 -11.44 -6.19 13.11
C SER A 388 -12.14 -6.82 14.32
N LEU A 389 -13.46 -6.65 14.42
CA LEU A 389 -14.27 -7.24 15.49
C LEU A 389 -14.20 -8.77 15.48
N TYR A 390 -14.27 -9.39 14.30
CA TYR A 390 -14.21 -10.84 14.15
C TYR A 390 -12.85 -11.41 14.56
N VAL A 391 -11.75 -10.89 14.01
CA VAL A 391 -10.39 -11.35 14.29
C VAL A 391 -10.05 -11.16 15.77
N VAL A 392 -10.38 -9.99 16.33
CA VAL A 392 -10.09 -9.74 17.74
C VAL A 392 -10.91 -10.65 18.64
N ARG A 393 -12.22 -10.81 18.40
CA ARG A 393 -13.07 -11.67 19.22
C ARG A 393 -12.59 -13.12 19.25
N ASN A 394 -12.30 -13.69 18.09
CA ASN A 394 -12.07 -15.12 17.95
C ASN A 394 -10.62 -15.54 18.16
N TYR A 395 -9.65 -14.66 17.86
CA TYR A 395 -8.24 -15.06 17.80
C TYR A 395 -7.31 -14.23 18.65
N VAL A 396 -7.58 -12.93 18.87
CA VAL A 396 -6.69 -12.07 19.67
C VAL A 396 -7.09 -12.03 21.14
N LEU A 397 -8.35 -11.71 21.45
CA LEU A 397 -8.84 -11.56 22.83
C LEU A 397 -8.64 -12.81 23.69
N PRO A 398 -8.84 -14.05 23.19
CA PRO A 398 -8.53 -15.26 23.98
C PRO A 398 -7.06 -15.36 24.41
N GLN A 399 -6.15 -14.68 23.71
CA GLN A 399 -4.73 -14.64 24.01
C GLN A 399 -4.37 -13.56 25.05
N LEU A 400 -5.32 -12.67 25.37
CA LEU A 400 -5.17 -11.59 26.35
C LEU A 400 -5.81 -11.92 27.71
N VAL A 401 -6.80 -12.83 27.74
CA VAL A 401 -7.62 -13.14 28.93
C VAL A 401 -7.20 -14.45 29.63
N ASN A 402 -6.46 -15.33 28.95
CA ASN A 402 -6.07 -16.63 29.50
C ASN A 402 -4.82 -16.59 30.42
N GLU A 403 -4.57 -15.46 31.08
CA GLU A 403 -3.53 -15.22 32.10
C GLU A 403 -4.10 -14.29 33.18
#